data_AF-A0A7Y2RGF5-F1
#
_entry.id   AF-A0A7Y2RGF5-F1
#
_cell.length_a   1.000
_cell.length_b   1.000
_cell.length_c   1.000
_cell.angle_alpha   90.00
_cell.angle_beta   90.00
_cell.angle_gamma   90.00
#
_symmetry.space_group_name_H-M   'P 1'
#
loop_
_entity.id
_entity.type
_entity.pdbx_description
1 polymer ?
#
loop_
_entity_poly.entity_id
_entity_poly.type
_entity_poly.pdbx_seq_one_letter_code
_entity_poly.pdbx_strand_id
1 'polypeptide(L)'
;MGIFDKFDNWLKKNLDRKEFEKREKYWNDVRTTADELVRIGLSCKKCNTISIPVFGTESHYCCLKCGNRFLSKKHNFALKYDNLKNKYFYICPHYDESIDFIKKYRLNN
;
A
#
# COMPACT_ATOMS: atom_id res chain seq x y z
N MET A 1 3.60 -13.33 46.88
CA MET A 1 3.60 -12.48 45.67
C MET A 1 4.99 -12.56 45.07
N GLY A 2 5.21 -13.10 43.87
CA GLY A 2 6.62 -13.14 43.39
C GLY A 2 6.99 -14.00 42.19
N ILE A 3 6.16 -14.96 41.76
CA ILE A 3 6.47 -15.82 40.60
C ILE A 3 5.39 -15.68 39.51
N PHE A 4 4.11 -15.74 39.89
CA PHE A 4 3.00 -15.52 38.97
C PHE A 4 3.02 -14.11 38.35
N ASP A 5 3.27 -13.07 39.15
CA ASP A 5 3.36 -11.68 38.66
C ASP A 5 4.51 -11.45 37.65
N LYS A 6 5.62 -12.20 37.80
CA LYS A 6 6.75 -12.14 36.85
C LYS A 6 6.41 -12.85 35.54
N PHE A 7 5.67 -13.94 35.60
CA PHE A 7 5.25 -14.70 34.42
C PHE A 7 4.24 -13.92 33.58
N ASP A 8 3.26 -13.29 34.24
CA ASP A 8 2.26 -12.44 33.58
C ASP A 8 2.88 -11.20 32.93
N ASN A 9 3.84 -10.55 33.59
CA ASN A 9 4.56 -9.41 33.01
C ASN A 9 5.46 -9.83 31.84
N TRP A 10 6.08 -11.00 31.90
CA TRP A 10 6.89 -11.53 30.79
C TRP A 10 6.01 -11.91 29.58
N LEU A 11 4.83 -12.52 29.81
CA LEU A 11 3.86 -12.83 28.77
C LEU A 11 3.31 -11.55 28.10
N LYS A 12 2.90 -10.54 28.89
CA LYS A 12 2.45 -9.25 28.37
C LYS A 12 3.51 -8.58 27.51
N LYS A 13 4.76 -8.49 28.01
CA LYS A 13 5.88 -7.90 27.26
C LYS A 13 6.17 -8.62 25.94
N ASN A 14 6.02 -9.94 25.89
CA ASN A 14 6.18 -10.72 24.65
C ASN A 14 5.00 -10.56 23.69
N LEU A 15 3.78 -10.43 24.20
CA LEU A 15 2.60 -10.10 23.39
C LEU A 15 2.76 -8.72 22.76
N ASP A 16 3.12 -7.71 23.57
CA ASP A 16 3.37 -6.34 23.11
C ASP A 16 4.47 -6.31 22.04
N ARG A 17 5.55 -7.09 22.24
CA ARG A 17 6.63 -7.22 21.25
C ARG A 17 6.14 -7.84 19.94
N LYS A 18 5.37 -8.92 19.99
CA LYS A 18 4.80 -9.55 18.78
C LYS A 18 3.83 -8.63 18.06
N GLU A 19 3.03 -7.86 18.80
CA GLU A 19 2.13 -6.86 18.20
C GLU A 19 2.92 -5.73 17.54
N PHE A 20 4.00 -5.26 18.18
CA PHE A 20 4.88 -4.26 17.60
C PHE A 20 5.52 -4.77 16.29
N GLU A 21 6.09 -5.98 16.30
CA GLU A 21 6.70 -6.61 15.11
C GLU A 21 5.68 -6.78 13.97
N LYS A 22 4.43 -7.17 14.29
CA LYS A 22 3.35 -7.25 13.30
C LYS A 22 2.99 -5.89 12.71
N ARG A 23 2.88 -4.85 13.55
CA ARG A 23 2.59 -3.48 13.10
C ARG A 23 3.72 -2.93 12.24
N GLU A 24 4.96 -3.15 12.64
CA GLU A 24 6.13 -2.71 11.88
C GLU A 24 6.17 -3.38 10.51
N LYS A 25 5.95 -4.70 10.45
CA LYS A 25 5.83 -5.43 9.19
C LYS A 25 4.72 -4.88 8.30
N TYR A 26 3.52 -4.66 8.87
CA TYR A 26 2.39 -4.08 8.14
C TYR A 26 2.76 -2.72 7.51
N TRP A 27 3.36 -1.81 8.27
CA TRP A 27 3.77 -0.51 7.74
C TRP A 27 4.90 -0.60 6.72
N ASN A 28 5.78 -1.60 6.84
CA ASN A 28 6.80 -1.87 5.84
C ASN A 28 6.19 -2.34 4.51
N ASP A 29 5.16 -3.19 4.57
CA ASP A 29 4.43 -3.65 3.39
C ASP A 29 3.70 -2.47 2.71
N VAL A 30 3.02 -1.61 3.49
CA VAL A 30 2.37 -0.37 3.01
C VAL A 30 3.37 0.54 2.29
N ARG A 31 4.57 0.74 2.86
CA ARG A 31 5.63 1.56 2.23
C ARG A 31 6.14 0.95 0.93
N THR A 32 6.39 -0.36 0.94
CA THR A 32 6.87 -1.08 -0.24
C THR A 32 5.88 -0.95 -1.39
N THR A 33 4.59 -1.16 -1.11
CA THR A 33 3.52 -0.96 -2.11
C THR A 33 3.41 0.50 -2.55
N ALA A 34 3.54 1.46 -1.63
CA ALA A 34 3.54 2.88 -1.99
C ALA A 34 4.69 3.24 -2.96
N ASP A 35 5.90 2.71 -2.73
CA ASP A 35 7.05 2.94 -3.60
C ASP A 35 6.84 2.33 -4.99
N GLU A 36 6.28 1.12 -5.07
CA GLU A 36 5.90 0.49 -6.34
C GLU A 36 4.84 1.32 -7.10
N LEU A 37 3.81 1.79 -6.40
CA LEU A 37 2.74 2.63 -6.96
C LEU A 37 3.27 3.96 -7.51
N VAL A 38 4.29 4.55 -6.88
CA VAL A 38 4.93 5.75 -7.43
C VAL A 38 5.82 5.40 -8.62
N ARG A 39 6.58 4.31 -8.58
CA ARG A 39 7.51 3.91 -9.65
C ARG A 39 6.80 3.71 -10.99
N ILE A 40 5.61 3.12 -10.97
CA ILE A 40 4.77 2.91 -12.14
C ILE A 40 3.90 4.14 -12.50
N GLY A 41 3.82 5.09 -11.58
CA GLY A 41 2.96 6.26 -11.69
C GLY A 41 3.36 7.12 -12.88
N LEU A 42 2.40 7.82 -13.45
CA LEU A 42 2.60 8.68 -14.60
C LEU A 42 2.64 10.14 -14.20
N SER A 43 3.47 10.94 -14.85
CA SER A 43 3.47 12.39 -14.64
C SER A 43 2.19 13.02 -15.17
N CYS A 44 1.61 13.92 -14.38
CA CYS A 44 0.41 14.64 -14.72
C CYS A 44 0.74 15.85 -15.59
N LYS A 45 0.23 15.89 -16.82
CA LYS A 45 0.42 17.04 -17.71
C LYS A 45 -0.16 18.37 -17.19
N LYS A 46 -1.13 18.32 -16.27
CA LYS A 46 -1.80 19.54 -15.74
C LYS A 46 -1.07 20.17 -14.56
N CYS A 47 -0.49 19.37 -13.68
CA CYS A 47 0.11 19.86 -12.43
C CYS A 47 1.49 19.27 -12.14
N ASN A 48 2.08 18.58 -13.12
CA ASN A 48 3.39 17.93 -13.10
C ASN A 48 3.64 16.92 -11.97
N THR A 49 2.63 16.59 -11.17
CA THR A 49 2.72 15.59 -10.09
C THR A 49 2.50 14.16 -10.58
N ILE A 50 2.73 13.19 -9.70
CA ILE A 50 2.52 11.78 -9.99
C ILE A 50 1.02 11.41 -9.97
N SER A 51 0.64 10.57 -10.93
CA SER A 51 -0.69 10.00 -11.09
C SER A 51 -0.60 8.50 -10.95
N ILE A 52 -1.39 7.95 -10.04
CA ILE A 52 -1.29 6.55 -9.64
C ILE A 52 -2.38 5.75 -10.36
N PRO A 53 -2.10 4.51 -10.82
CA PRO A 53 -3.14 3.66 -11.39
C PRO A 53 -4.21 3.38 -10.34
N VAL A 54 -5.47 3.46 -10.76
CA VAL A 54 -6.60 3.08 -9.91
C VAL A 54 -6.83 1.58 -10.04
N PHE A 55 -6.81 0.91 -8.89
CA PHE A 55 -6.98 -0.53 -8.81
C PHE A 55 -8.38 -0.96 -9.27
N GLY A 56 -8.47 -2.09 -10.00
CA GLY A 56 -9.72 -2.62 -10.53
C GLY A 56 -10.26 -1.88 -11.76
N THR A 57 -9.59 -0.82 -12.20
CA THR A 57 -9.94 -0.08 -13.41
C THR A 57 -8.78 -0.13 -14.38
N GLU A 58 -8.83 -1.07 -15.31
CA GLU A 58 -7.86 -1.14 -16.40
C GLU A 58 -7.79 0.21 -17.12
N SER A 59 -6.60 0.79 -17.21
CA SER A 59 -6.33 2.04 -17.96
C SER A 59 -6.78 3.35 -17.29
N HIS A 60 -7.24 3.35 -16.03
CA HIS A 60 -7.61 4.59 -15.34
C HIS A 60 -6.52 5.01 -14.34
N TYR A 61 -5.89 6.14 -14.62
CA TYR A 61 -4.98 6.81 -13.70
C TYR A 61 -5.67 8.04 -13.13
N CYS A 62 -5.48 8.31 -11.83
CA CYS A 62 -5.93 9.54 -11.22
C CYS A 62 -4.73 10.30 -10.65
N CYS A 63 -4.61 11.58 -11.00
CA CYS A 63 -3.64 12.46 -10.36
C CYS A 63 -4.03 12.69 -8.90
N LEU A 64 -3.13 12.44 -7.95
CA LEU A 64 -3.39 12.63 -6.53
C LEU A 64 -3.63 14.10 -6.15
N LYS A 65 -3.07 15.04 -6.92
CA LYS A 65 -3.16 16.48 -6.63
C LYS A 65 -4.39 17.14 -7.25
N CYS A 66 -4.64 16.92 -8.53
CA CYS A 66 -5.68 17.64 -9.28
C CYS A 66 -6.88 16.77 -9.68
N GLY A 67 -6.88 15.48 -9.34
CA GLY A 67 -7.95 14.55 -9.70
C GLY A 67 -8.08 14.28 -11.21
N ASN A 68 -7.17 14.81 -12.03
CA ASN A 68 -7.22 14.62 -13.47
C ASN A 68 -7.08 13.13 -13.81
N ARG A 69 -8.00 12.61 -14.62
CA ARG A 69 -7.97 11.25 -15.13
C ARG A 69 -7.17 11.18 -16.42
N PHE A 70 -6.35 10.14 -16.56
CA PHE A 70 -5.65 9.86 -17.81
C PHE A 70 -6.35 8.72 -18.51
N LEU A 71 -6.61 8.92 -19.78
CA LEU A 71 -6.98 7.85 -20.69
C LEU A 71 -5.68 7.22 -21.20
N SER A 72 -5.61 5.89 -21.10
CA SER A 72 -4.67 5.03 -21.82
C SER A 72 -3.21 5.10 -21.39
N LYS A 73 -2.84 4.14 -20.52
CA LYS A 73 -1.70 3.25 -20.75
C LYS A 73 -2.07 1.87 -20.20
N LYS A 74 -1.85 0.82 -21.00
CA LYS A 74 -1.86 -0.55 -20.49
C LYS A 74 -0.62 -0.71 -19.61
N HIS A 75 -0.81 -0.94 -18.33
CA HIS A 75 0.27 -1.36 -17.44
C HIS A 75 0.01 -2.80 -17.01
N ASN A 76 1.05 -3.63 -17.08
CA ASN A 76 1.04 -4.95 -16.45
C ASN A 76 1.15 -4.78 -14.94
N PHE A 77 0.14 -4.16 -14.34
CA PHE A 77 0.05 -4.09 -12.90
C PHE A 77 -0.41 -5.44 -12.39
N ALA A 78 0.40 -6.02 -11.49
CA ALA A 78 0.43 -7.42 -11.09
C ALA A 78 -0.87 -8.20 -11.34
N LEU A 79 -1.00 -8.71 -12.56
CA LEU A 79 -2.01 -9.70 -12.93
C LEU A 79 -1.58 -10.98 -12.20
N LYS A 80 -2.05 -11.18 -10.96
CA LYS A 80 -1.78 -12.43 -10.26
C LYS A 80 -2.85 -13.42 -10.69
N TYR A 81 -2.40 -14.57 -11.15
CA TYR A 81 -3.30 -15.67 -11.40
C TYR A 81 -3.75 -16.25 -10.06
N ASP A 82 -5.04 -16.22 -9.78
CA ASP A 82 -5.60 -16.88 -8.61
C ASP A 82 -5.94 -18.32 -8.98
N ASN A 83 -5.12 -19.25 -8.51
CA ASN A 83 -5.29 -20.69 -8.75
C ASN A 83 -6.65 -21.20 -8.23
N LEU A 84 -7.21 -20.61 -7.17
CA LEU A 84 -8.46 -21.08 -6.55
C LEU A 84 -9.69 -20.67 -7.38
N LYS A 85 -9.63 -19.50 -7.98
CA LYS A 85 -10.74 -18.91 -8.75
C LYS A 85 -10.55 -19.05 -10.26
N ASN A 86 -9.46 -19.71 -10.69
CA ASN A 86 -9.08 -19.97 -12.07
C ASN A 86 -9.21 -18.74 -12.99
N LYS A 87 -8.86 -17.57 -12.47
CA LYS A 87 -8.85 -16.32 -13.24
C LYS A 87 -7.78 -15.38 -12.72
N TYR A 88 -7.37 -14.47 -13.57
CA TYR A 88 -6.47 -13.40 -13.19
C TYR A 88 -7.21 -12.39 -12.32
N PHE A 89 -6.57 -12.00 -11.22
CA PHE A 89 -7.01 -10.89 -10.39
C PHE A 89 -5.86 -9.93 -10.17
N TYR A 90 -6.21 -8.66 -10.23
CA TYR A 90 -5.37 -7.64 -9.65
C TYR A 90 -5.40 -7.84 -8.13
N ILE A 91 -4.23 -7.86 -7.48
CA ILE A 91 -4.11 -7.76 -6.01
C ILE A 91 -2.98 -6.77 -5.73
N CYS A 92 -3.34 -5.61 -5.17
CA CYS A 92 -2.39 -4.65 -4.62
C CYS A 92 -2.66 -4.60 -3.11
N PRO A 93 -1.85 -5.31 -2.29
CA PRO A 93 -2.06 -5.33 -0.85
C PRO A 93 -1.91 -3.92 -0.29
N HIS A 94 -2.79 -3.52 0.63
CA HIS A 94 -2.74 -2.20 1.27
C HIS A 94 -2.83 -0.99 0.32
N TYR A 95 -3.49 -1.15 -0.83
CA TYR A 95 -3.57 -0.08 -1.83
C TYR A 95 -4.07 1.25 -1.24
N ASP A 96 -5.19 1.25 -0.52
CA ASP A 96 -5.77 2.48 0.03
C ASP A 96 -4.85 3.13 1.07
N GLU A 97 -4.26 2.33 1.96
CA GLU A 97 -3.33 2.81 2.97
C GLU A 97 -2.02 3.32 2.34
N SER A 98 -1.55 2.69 1.26
CA SER A 98 -0.40 3.15 0.49
C SER A 98 -0.69 4.45 -0.24
N ILE A 99 -1.89 4.64 -0.80
CA ILE A 99 -2.31 5.92 -1.39
C ILE A 99 -2.32 7.03 -0.35
N ASP A 100 -2.88 6.77 0.83
CA ASP A 100 -2.92 7.75 1.91
C ASP A 100 -1.53 8.03 2.47
N PHE A 101 -0.67 7.02 2.55
CA PHE A 101 0.75 7.18 2.88
C PHE A 101 1.45 8.10 1.87
N ILE A 102 1.24 7.90 0.57
CA ILE A 102 1.82 8.76 -0.48
C ILE A 102 1.34 10.20 -0.34
N LYS A 103 0.02 10.41 -0.18
CA LYS A 103 -0.55 11.76 0.00
C LYS A 103 0.03 12.46 1.24
N LYS A 104 0.19 11.73 2.34
CA LYS A 104 0.63 12.26 3.62
C LYS A 104 2.13 12.59 3.65
N TYR A 105 2.97 11.75 3.06
CA TYR A 105 4.43 11.84 3.22
C TYR A 105 5.20 12.28 1.96
N ARG A 106 4.55 12.36 0.79
CA ARG A 106 5.16 12.87 -0.46
C ARG A 106 4.44 14.13 -0.96
N LEU A 107 4.46 15.17 -0.12
CA LEU A 107 3.96 16.50 -0.46
C LEU A 107 4.67 17.03 -1.73
N ASN A 108 3.93 17.06 -2.83
CA ASN A 108 4.04 18.06 -3.90
C ASN A 108 5.45 18.57 -4.24
N ASN A 109 6.31 17.72 -4.81
CA ASN A 109 7.33 18.22 -5.74
C ASN A 109 6.80 18.13 -7.16
#